data_AF-A0A956FQR6-F1
#
_entry.id   AF-A0A956FQR6-F1
#
_cell.length_a   1.000
_cell.length_b   1.000
_cell.length_c   1.000
_cell.angle_alpha   90.00
_cell.angle_beta   90.00
_cell.angle_gamma   90.00
#
_symmetry.space_group_name_H-M   'P 1'
#
loop_
_entity.id
_entity.type
_entity.pdbx_description
1 polymer ?
#
loop_
_entity_poly.entity_id
_entity_poly.type
_entity_poly.pdbx_seq_one_letter_code
_entity_poly.pdbx_strand_id
1 'polypeptide(L)' 'MKWVEPLPEREAERLAALRALKILDTPPEPEFDDLVAVAARACAAPIAILSLSDADRQWFKA' A
#
# COMPACT_ATOMS: atom_id res chain seq x y z
N MET A 1 11.81 -3.45 -14.72
CA MET A 1 11.59 -3.73 -13.28
C MET A 1 10.81 -5.03 -13.21
N LYS A 2 11.41 -6.11 -12.69
CA LYS A 2 10.78 -7.44 -12.67
C LYS A 2 10.17 -7.63 -11.28
N TRP A 3 8.86 -7.59 -11.18
CA TRP A 3 8.15 -7.91 -9.94
C TRP A 3 8.37 -9.39 -9.64
N VAL A 4 8.78 -9.70 -8.41
CA VAL A 4 8.83 -11.09 -7.95
C VAL A 4 7.39 -11.46 -7.61
N GLU A 5 6.78 -12.27 -8.45
CA GLU A 5 5.45 -12.82 -8.20
C GLU A 5 5.57 -13.80 -7.02
N PRO A 6 4.90 -13.55 -5.88
CA PRO A 6 4.98 -14.44 -4.74
C PRO A 6 4.39 -15.81 -5.11
N LEU A 7 4.92 -16.87 -4.47
CA LEU A 7 4.36 -18.21 -4.61
C LEU A 7 2.84 -18.17 -4.31
N PRO A 8 1.98 -18.90 -5.04
CA PRO A 8 0.52 -18.76 -4.94
C PRO A 8 -0.05 -18.86 -3.52
N GLU A 9 0.49 -19.76 -2.69
CA GLU A 9 0.08 -19.91 -1.28
C GLU A 9 0.41 -18.65 -0.45
N ARG A 10 1.57 -18.04 -0.70
CA ARG A 10 1.97 -16.79 -0.05
C ARG A 10 1.11 -15.62 -0.50
N GLU A 11 0.59 -15.66 -1.72
CA GLU A 11 -0.29 -14.60 -2.22
C GLU A 11 -1.67 -14.66 -1.59
N ALA A 12 -2.24 -15.86 -1.43
CA ALA A 12 -3.50 -16.03 -0.71
C ALA A 12 -3.40 -15.54 0.74
N GLU A 13 -2.31 -15.87 1.44
CA GLU A 13 -2.03 -15.38 2.80
C GLU A 13 -1.86 -13.87 2.85
N ARG A 14 -1.12 -13.28 1.91
CA ARG A 14 -0.91 -11.82 1.83
C ARG A 14 -2.23 -11.08 1.61
N LEU A 15 -3.09 -11.57 0.70
CA LEU A 15 -4.42 -10.99 0.45
C LEU A 15 -5.33 -11.12 1.68
N ALA A 16 -5.30 -12.25 2.38
CA ALA A 16 -6.05 -12.44 3.61
C ALA A 16 -5.58 -11.44 4.70
N ALA A 17 -4.27 -11.26 4.85
CA ALA A 17 -3.69 -10.28 5.78
C ALA A 17 -4.09 -8.84 5.41
N LEU A 18 -4.04 -8.47 4.13
CA LEU A 18 -4.48 -7.14 3.66
C LEU A 18 -5.96 -6.90 4.01
N ARG A 19 -6.83 -7.86 3.74
CA ARG A 19 -8.27 -7.75 4.04
C ARG A 19 -8.55 -7.67 5.54
N ALA A 20 -7.75 -8.35 6.36
CA ALA A 20 -7.87 -8.29 7.82
C ALA A 20 -7.58 -6.90 8.40
N LEU A 21 -6.76 -6.07 7.73
CA LEU A 21 -6.50 -4.68 8.11
C LEU A 21 -7.73 -3.78 7.95
N LYS A 22 -8.72 -4.17 7.12
CA LYS A 22 -9.93 -3.38 6.83
C LYS A 22 -9.66 -1.93 6.40
N ILE A 23 -8.55 -1.73 5.70
CA ILE A 23 -8.05 -0.41 5.28
C ILE A 23 -8.44 -0.06 3.83
N LEU A 24 -8.79 -1.05 3.02
CA LEU A 24 -9.25 -0.82 1.64
C LEU A 24 -10.62 -0.14 1.65
N ASP A 25 -10.83 0.80 0.74
CA ASP A 25 -12.09 1.53 0.54
C ASP A 25 -12.57 2.29 1.79
N THR A 26 -11.65 2.61 2.71
CA THR A 26 -11.93 3.51 3.84
C THR A 26 -11.73 4.97 3.43
N PRO A 27 -12.38 5.92 4.14
CA PRO A 27 -12.12 7.35 3.94
C PRO A 27 -10.64 7.72 4.12
N PRO A 28 -10.23 8.90 3.62
CA PRO A 28 -8.91 9.45 3.92
C PRO A 28 -8.68 9.58 5.43
N GLU A 29 -7.45 9.30 5.86
CA GLU A 29 -7.01 9.28 7.25
C GLU A 29 -5.69 10.06 7.33
N PRO A 30 -5.63 11.22 8.03
CA PRO A 30 -4.47 12.13 8.02
C PRO A 30 -3.15 11.49 8.43
N GLU A 31 -3.19 10.44 9.24
CA GLU A 31 -2.02 9.71 9.70
C GLU A 31 -1.22 9.09 8.55
N PHE A 32 -1.90 8.70 7.46
CA PHE A 32 -1.23 8.18 6.26
C PHE A 32 -0.70 9.30 5.35
N ASP A 33 -1.38 10.44 5.30
CA ASP A 33 -0.90 11.63 4.59
C ASP A 33 0.41 12.15 5.23
N ASP A 34 0.45 12.19 6.56
CA ASP A 34 1.66 12.53 7.32
C ASP A 34 2.80 11.55 7.03
N LEU A 35 2.49 10.26 6.92
CA LEU A 35 3.48 9.23 6.61
C LEU A 35 4.12 9.45 5.22
N VAL A 36 3.30 9.69 4.19
CA VAL A 36 3.84 9.93 2.84
C VAL A 36 4.59 11.27 2.77
N ALA A 37 4.17 12.29 3.51
CA ALA A 37 4.90 13.56 3.60
C ALA A 37 6.30 13.38 4.23
N VAL A 38 6.40 12.58 5.30
CA VAL A 38 7.68 12.21 5.91
C VAL A 38 8.54 11.41 4.93
N ALA A 39 7.97 10.43 4.24
CA ALA A 39 8.70 9.62 3.27
C ALA A 39 9.26 10.46 2.12
N ALA A 40 8.47 11.36 1.53
CA ALA A 40 8.91 12.25 0.46
C ALA A 40 10.09 13.12 0.90
N ARG A 41 9.99 13.73 2.10
CA ARG A 41 11.08 14.54 2.68
C ARG A 41 12.33 13.73 2.95
N ALA A 42 12.19 12.54 3.54
CA ALA A 42 13.32 11.67 3.88
C ALA A 42 14.06 11.20 2.62
N CYS A 43 13.35 10.97 1.52
CA CYS A 43 13.93 10.55 0.26
C CYS A 43 14.35 11.70 -0.66
N ALA A 44 14.20 12.96 -0.24
CA ALA A 44 14.37 14.14 -1.10
C ALA A 44 13.61 14.01 -2.44
N ALA A 45 12.41 13.41 -2.40
CA ALA A 45 11.58 13.14 -3.56
C ALA A 45 10.45 14.19 -3.65
N PRO A 46 10.00 14.55 -4.87
CA PRO A 46 8.92 15.52 -5.05
C PRO A 46 7.55 15.01 -4.56
N ILE A 47 7.36 13.69 -4.57
CA ILE A 47 6.13 13.02 -4.11
C ILE A 47 6.49 11.65 -3.49
N ALA A 48 5.60 11.16 -2.62
CA ALA A 48 5.58 9.77 -2.16
C ALA A 48 4.13 9.29 -2.16
N ILE A 49 3.92 7.99 -2.27
CA ILE A 49 2.60 7.36 -2.37
C ILE A 49 2.59 6.12 -1.50
N LEU A 50 1.53 5.95 -0.71
CA LEU A 50 1.19 4.73 0.00
C LEU A 50 0.11 3.99 -0.79
N SER A 51 0.50 2.92 -1.48
CA SER A 51 -0.42 2.06 -2.21
C SER A 51 -0.44 0.63 -1.68
N LEU A 52 -1.62 0.02 -1.67
CA LEU A 52 -1.87 -1.36 -1.29
C LEU A 52 -2.28 -2.16 -2.53
N SER A 53 -1.62 -3.29 -2.76
CA SER A 53 -1.96 -4.18 -3.88
C SER A 53 -3.00 -5.21 -3.45
N ASP A 54 -4.22 -5.12 -3.97
CA ASP A 54 -5.24 -6.18 -3.89
C ASP A 54 -5.11 -7.12 -5.09
N ALA A 55 -5.95 -8.15 -5.17
CA ALA A 55 -5.87 -9.20 -6.18
C ALA A 55 -5.99 -8.67 -7.62
N ASP A 56 -6.83 -7.65 -7.83
CA ASP A 56 -7.22 -7.13 -9.13
C ASP A 56 -7.06 -5.60 -9.26
N ARG A 57 -6.59 -4.94 -8.20
CA ARG A 57 -6.39 -3.49 -8.19
C ARG A 57 -5.22 -3.06 -7.32
N GLN A 58 -4.60 -1.96 -7.71
CA GLN A 58 -3.76 -1.17 -6.81
C GLN A 58 -4.63 -0.06 -6.22
N TRP A 59 -4.67 0.03 -4.90
CA TRP A 59 -5.47 1.01 -4.18
C TRP A 59 -4.56 2.02 -3.48
N PHE A 60 -4.84 3.31 -3.62
CA PHE A 60 -4.03 4.39 -3.07
C PHE A 60 -4.63 4.88 -1.76
N LYS A 61 -3.86 4.81 -0.67
CA LYS A 61 -4.26 5.32 0.65
C LYS A 61 -3.91 6.79 0.82
N ALA A 62 -2.73 7.17 0.35
CA ALA A 62 -2.15 8.52 0.39
C ALA A 62 -1.09 8.67 -0.71
#